data_AF-A0A4R0QNC7-F1
#
_entry.id   AF-A0A4R0QNC7-F1
#
_cell.length_a   1.000
_cell.length_b   1.000
_cell.length_c   1.000
_cell.angle_alpha   90.00
_cell.angle_beta   90.00
_cell.angle_gamma   90.00
#
_symmetry.space_group_name_H-M   'P 1'
#
loop_
_entity.id
_entity.type
_entity.pdbx_description
1 polymer ?
#
loop_
_entity_poly.entity_id
_entity_poly.type
_entity_poly.pdbx_seq_one_letter_code
_entity_poly.pdbx_strand_id
1 'polypeptide(L)'
;MDTTTLHPAVAAAYRVLETGEPIGREAALALCSLEGGHALDIASLANKVRNRYGGGGVHACSIMNAKSGVCGENCRFCAQSRHNSSEIEVYPLVDDDAVIFEARASVEQGVSHFGIVTSGCGYPKMSAEFRRILGMIGRLHEELPTLKVCASLGVLGPETAAALAECGIAHYNINIQVAPERYGELIADTHSVRDRMETVRLLRKSGVSVCCGGIIGVGESMEERLDMLFALRELDVSVIPINVLVPIKGTPLEGAAPLPLADVVKTFAVARLIHPQKTIKFAAGRETVMKDFQGLLMLSGADGFLTGGYLTTRGRAVADDTRFAEQLSSFR
;
A
#
# COMPACT_ATOMS: atom_id res chain seq x y z
N MET A 1 27.31 -18.73 -9.96
CA MET A 1 27.37 -18.65 -8.50
C MET A 1 26.84 -19.95 -7.95
N ASP A 2 27.45 -20.49 -6.89
CA ASP A 2 26.94 -21.67 -6.21
C ASP A 2 25.63 -21.30 -5.48
N THR A 3 24.50 -21.85 -5.94
CA THR A 3 23.19 -21.67 -5.31
C THR A 3 22.81 -22.88 -4.44
N THR A 4 23.74 -23.82 -4.22
CA THR A 4 23.52 -25.01 -3.39
C THR A 4 23.81 -24.74 -1.92
N THR A 5 24.51 -23.65 -1.62
CA THR A 5 24.82 -23.19 -0.26
C THR A 5 24.20 -21.82 0.01
N LEU A 6 23.86 -21.58 1.28
CA LEU A 6 23.25 -20.31 1.69
C LEU A 6 24.28 -19.18 1.58
N HIS A 7 23.96 -18.13 0.84
CA HIS A 7 24.86 -16.99 0.68
C HIS A 7 25.15 -16.31 2.04
N PRO A 8 26.41 -15.89 2.34
CA PRO A 8 26.77 -15.31 3.63
C PRO A 8 25.92 -14.10 4.05
N ALA A 9 25.54 -13.24 3.11
CA ALA A 9 24.64 -12.11 3.40
C ALA A 9 23.25 -12.56 3.88
N VAL A 10 22.72 -13.64 3.31
CA VAL A 10 21.43 -14.21 3.75
C VAL A 10 21.60 -14.87 5.11
N ALA A 11 22.69 -15.60 5.33
CA ALA A 11 23.02 -16.19 6.63
C ALA A 11 23.13 -15.12 7.73
N ALA A 12 23.79 -13.98 7.46
CA ALA A 12 23.86 -12.88 8.40
C ALA A 12 22.48 -12.26 8.70
N ALA A 13 21.59 -12.21 7.70
CA ALA A 13 20.24 -11.68 7.87
C ALA A 13 19.32 -12.58 8.73
N TYR A 14 19.67 -13.84 9.00
CA TYR A 14 18.93 -14.69 9.94
C TYR A 14 18.86 -14.11 11.36
N ARG A 15 19.79 -13.21 11.73
CA ARG A 15 19.69 -12.45 12.98
C ARG A 15 18.33 -11.77 13.16
N VAL A 16 17.70 -11.28 12.08
CA VAL A 16 16.35 -10.67 12.16
C VAL A 16 15.33 -11.66 12.68
N LEU A 17 15.40 -12.93 12.23
CA LEU A 17 14.51 -13.98 12.71
C LEU A 17 14.75 -14.31 14.19
N GLU A 18 16.00 -14.23 14.64
CA GLU A 18 16.39 -14.56 16.01
C GLU A 18 16.02 -13.44 17.00
N THR A 19 16.31 -12.19 16.63
CA THR A 19 16.22 -11.03 17.54
C THR A 19 15.01 -10.14 17.28
N GLY A 20 14.46 -10.15 16.07
CA GLY A 20 13.43 -9.19 15.64
C GLY A 20 13.98 -7.80 15.33
N GLU A 21 15.30 -7.60 15.42
CA GLU A 21 15.93 -6.33 15.10
C GLU A 21 16.00 -6.15 13.58
N PRO A 22 15.63 -4.97 13.05
CA PRO A 22 15.63 -4.71 11.61
C PRO A 22 17.05 -4.63 11.04
N ILE A 23 17.22 -5.00 9.78
CA ILE A 23 18.50 -4.79 9.09
C ILE A 23 18.78 -3.30 8.79
N GLY A 24 20.07 -2.98 8.67
CA GLY A 24 20.55 -1.69 8.19
C GLY A 24 20.62 -1.61 6.65
N ARG A 25 20.92 -0.41 6.13
CA ARG A 25 20.96 -0.13 4.68
C ARG A 25 21.99 -0.97 3.94
N GLU A 26 23.19 -1.14 4.50
CA GLU A 26 24.26 -1.93 3.90
C GLU A 26 23.84 -3.40 3.69
N ALA A 27 23.28 -4.03 4.72
CA ALA A 27 22.78 -5.40 4.63
C ALA A 27 21.60 -5.52 3.65
N ALA A 28 20.68 -4.56 3.64
CA ALA A 28 19.57 -4.54 2.69
C ALA A 28 20.08 -4.44 1.23
N LEU A 29 21.06 -3.58 0.97
CA LEU A 29 21.69 -3.43 -0.33
C LEU A 29 22.38 -4.73 -0.76
N ALA A 30 23.17 -5.34 0.15
CA ALA A 30 23.85 -6.60 -0.12
C ALA A 30 22.88 -7.72 -0.52
N LEU A 31 21.72 -7.82 0.14
CA LEU A 31 20.66 -8.79 -0.21
C LEU A 31 20.02 -8.48 -1.57
N CYS A 32 19.72 -7.21 -1.84
CA CYS A 32 19.10 -6.78 -3.10
C CYS A 32 19.99 -7.00 -4.32
N SER A 33 21.32 -6.90 -4.16
CA SER A 33 22.31 -7.15 -5.21
C SER A 33 22.50 -8.63 -5.53
N LEU A 34 21.91 -9.55 -4.75
CA LEU A 34 21.97 -10.98 -5.07
C LEU A 34 21.06 -11.31 -6.25
N GLU A 35 21.54 -12.19 -7.12
CA GLU A 35 20.87 -12.62 -8.34
C GLU A 35 20.49 -14.11 -8.29
N GLY A 36 19.65 -14.54 -9.24
CA GLY A 36 19.30 -15.95 -9.43
C GLY A 36 18.56 -16.55 -8.23
N GLY A 37 18.98 -17.75 -7.83
CA GLY A 37 18.29 -18.57 -6.82
C GLY A 37 18.21 -17.93 -5.43
N HIS A 38 19.08 -16.98 -5.10
CA HIS A 38 19.12 -16.34 -3.79
C HIS A 38 17.86 -15.54 -3.46
N ALA A 39 17.09 -15.11 -4.46
CA ALA A 39 15.79 -14.46 -4.22
C ALA A 39 14.84 -15.35 -3.39
N LEU A 40 14.89 -16.67 -3.59
CA LEU A 40 14.08 -17.63 -2.84
C LEU A 40 14.61 -17.86 -1.42
N ASP A 41 15.93 -17.79 -1.21
CA ASP A 41 16.52 -17.85 0.14
C ASP A 41 16.07 -16.64 0.98
N ILE A 42 16.09 -15.45 0.39
CA ILE A 42 15.65 -14.21 1.04
C ILE A 42 14.13 -14.26 1.30
N ALA A 43 13.34 -14.72 0.32
CA ALA A 43 11.89 -14.90 0.48
C ALA A 43 11.56 -15.87 1.62
N SER A 44 12.24 -17.02 1.69
CA SER A 44 12.08 -18.01 2.74
C SER A 44 12.39 -17.41 4.13
N LEU A 45 13.51 -16.69 4.26
CA LEU A 45 13.83 -15.98 5.50
C LEU A 45 12.76 -14.94 5.87
N ALA A 46 12.34 -14.09 4.92
CA ALA A 46 11.31 -13.09 5.14
C ALA A 46 9.98 -13.72 5.59
N ASN A 47 9.59 -14.87 5.02
CA ASN A 47 8.41 -15.60 5.47
C ASN A 47 8.52 -16.06 6.92
N LYS A 48 9.68 -16.59 7.33
CA LYS A 48 9.92 -16.99 8.73
C LYS A 48 9.83 -15.78 9.66
N VAL A 49 10.41 -14.64 9.28
CA VAL A 49 10.32 -13.39 10.05
C VAL A 49 8.87 -12.93 10.16
N ARG A 50 8.11 -12.95 9.06
CA ARG A 50 6.68 -12.64 9.06
C ARG A 50 5.88 -13.57 9.97
N ASN A 51 6.15 -14.87 9.95
CA ASN A 51 5.47 -15.84 10.81
C ASN A 51 5.75 -15.60 12.30
N ARG A 52 6.97 -15.16 12.64
CA ARG A 52 7.38 -14.94 14.03
C ARG A 52 6.96 -13.58 14.58
N TYR A 53 7.02 -12.52 13.78
CA TYR A 53 6.87 -11.13 14.23
C TYR A 53 5.67 -10.40 13.62
N GLY A 54 5.02 -10.96 12.59
CA GLY A 54 3.84 -10.38 11.96
C GLY A 54 2.54 -10.63 12.73
N GLY A 55 1.44 -10.05 12.24
CA GLY A 55 0.14 -10.02 12.93
C GLY A 55 -0.69 -11.32 12.88
N GLY A 56 -0.11 -12.46 12.53
CA GLY A 56 -0.76 -13.78 12.63
C GLY A 56 -1.86 -14.11 11.61
N GLY A 57 -2.45 -13.13 10.90
CA GLY A 57 -3.51 -13.33 9.89
C GLY A 57 -3.16 -12.84 8.48
N VAL A 58 -4.00 -13.18 7.48
CA VAL A 58 -4.00 -12.50 6.17
C VAL A 58 -4.95 -11.30 6.26
N HIS A 59 -4.42 -10.09 6.10
CA HIS A 59 -5.20 -8.86 6.19
C HIS A 59 -5.76 -8.46 4.82
N ALA A 60 -7.07 -8.63 4.61
CA ALA A 60 -7.76 -8.14 3.42
C ALA A 60 -8.47 -6.80 3.72
N CYS A 61 -8.38 -5.86 2.78
CA CYS A 61 -9.11 -4.59 2.83
C CYS A 61 -9.77 -4.30 1.48
N SER A 62 -10.94 -3.69 1.52
CA SER A 62 -11.66 -3.19 0.34
C SER A 62 -11.63 -1.68 0.33
N ILE A 63 -11.80 -1.08 -0.84
CA ILE A 63 -11.87 0.37 -1.02
C ILE A 63 -13.00 0.72 -1.99
N MET A 64 -13.58 1.89 -1.78
CA MET A 64 -14.50 2.55 -2.71
C MET A 64 -13.81 3.77 -3.31
N ASN A 65 -13.92 3.93 -4.63
CA ASN A 65 -13.57 5.18 -5.30
C ASN A 65 -14.74 6.18 -5.17
N ALA A 66 -14.81 6.87 -4.03
CA ALA A 66 -15.93 7.75 -3.69
C ALA A 66 -15.96 9.05 -4.50
N LYS A 67 -14.89 9.41 -5.20
CA LYS A 67 -14.82 10.59 -6.08
C LYS A 67 -13.78 10.36 -7.16
N SER A 68 -14.16 10.40 -8.44
CA SER A 68 -13.30 9.95 -9.53
C SER A 68 -12.98 11.01 -10.58
N GLY A 69 -11.74 11.02 -11.05
CA GLY A 69 -11.31 11.71 -12.28
C GLY A 69 -11.27 13.24 -12.26
N VAL A 70 -11.43 13.88 -11.10
CA VAL A 70 -11.45 15.35 -10.96
C VAL A 70 -10.17 15.90 -10.33
N CYS A 71 -9.07 15.13 -10.34
CA CYS A 71 -7.81 15.52 -9.71
C CYS A 71 -7.01 16.52 -10.55
N GLY A 72 -6.65 17.66 -9.97
CA GLY A 72 -5.82 18.69 -10.61
C GLY A 72 -4.32 18.40 -10.62
N GLU A 73 -3.88 17.29 -10.03
CA GLU A 73 -2.46 16.94 -9.84
C GLU A 73 -1.92 16.09 -10.99
N ASN A 74 -0.62 16.18 -11.30
CA ASN A 74 -0.02 15.57 -12.48
C ASN A 74 0.74 14.25 -12.21
N CYS A 75 0.25 13.43 -11.27
CA CYS A 75 0.83 12.11 -10.99
C CYS A 75 0.95 11.26 -12.26
N ARG A 76 2.19 10.93 -12.66
CA ARG A 76 2.55 10.26 -13.93
C ARG A 76 1.97 8.85 -14.09
N PHE A 77 1.67 8.17 -12.98
CA PHE A 77 1.08 6.83 -12.98
C PHE A 77 -0.46 6.84 -12.93
N CYS A 78 -1.09 7.98 -12.63
CA CYS A 78 -2.47 8.02 -12.15
C CYS A 78 -3.47 8.29 -13.27
N ALA A 79 -4.36 7.33 -13.54
CA ALA A 79 -5.43 7.48 -14.52
C ALA A 79 -6.46 8.58 -14.15
N GLN A 80 -6.52 8.99 -12.88
CA GLN A 80 -7.47 10.01 -12.40
C GLN A 80 -6.95 11.45 -12.49
N SER A 81 -5.71 11.64 -12.95
CA SER A 81 -5.13 12.95 -13.19
C SER A 81 -5.77 13.61 -14.41
N ARG A 82 -6.21 14.86 -14.28
CA ARG A 82 -6.70 15.66 -15.41
C ARG A 82 -5.60 16.06 -16.41
N HIS A 83 -4.34 15.80 -16.09
CA HIS A 83 -3.21 16.00 -17.01
C HIS A 83 -2.99 14.79 -17.93
N ASN A 84 -3.67 13.67 -17.67
CA ASN A 84 -3.57 12.42 -18.42
C ASN A 84 -4.83 12.23 -19.28
N SER A 85 -4.75 11.35 -20.29
CA SER A 85 -5.83 11.09 -21.26
C SER A 85 -6.52 9.72 -21.07
N SER A 86 -6.40 9.14 -19.88
CA SER A 86 -6.99 7.85 -19.56
C SER A 86 -8.52 7.89 -19.62
N GLU A 87 -9.11 6.86 -20.22
CA GLU A 87 -10.55 6.68 -20.27
C GLU A 87 -11.03 6.04 -18.96
N ILE A 88 -11.62 6.85 -18.09
CA ILE A 88 -12.19 6.44 -16.80
C ILE A 88 -13.55 7.10 -16.58
N GLU A 89 -14.34 6.53 -15.67
CA GLU A 89 -15.56 7.20 -15.19
C GLU A 89 -15.20 8.41 -14.31
N VAL A 90 -15.82 9.55 -14.59
CA VAL A 90 -15.60 10.82 -13.89
C VAL A 90 -16.90 11.21 -13.19
N TYR A 91 -16.85 11.38 -11.88
CA TYR A 91 -18.01 11.72 -11.08
C TYR A 91 -17.58 12.46 -9.79
N PRO A 92 -18.45 13.35 -9.25
CA PRO A 92 -18.17 14.06 -8.00
C PRO A 92 -18.23 13.09 -6.80
N LEU A 93 -18.10 13.62 -5.58
CA LEU A 93 -18.28 12.81 -4.38
C LEU A 93 -19.67 12.13 -4.40
N VAL A 94 -19.67 10.80 -4.32
CA VAL A 94 -20.87 9.95 -4.34
C VAL A 94 -21.81 10.25 -3.17
N ASP A 95 -23.03 9.73 -3.26
CA ASP A 95 -24.00 9.84 -2.19
C ASP A 95 -23.73 8.91 -1.03
N ASP A 96 -24.06 9.37 0.17
CA ASP A 96 -23.85 8.67 1.43
C ASP A 96 -24.45 7.25 1.40
N ASP A 97 -25.62 7.07 0.78
CA ASP A 97 -26.28 5.77 0.66
C ASP A 97 -25.52 4.80 -0.24
N ALA A 98 -24.81 5.30 -1.26
CA ALA A 98 -23.93 4.47 -2.09
C ALA A 98 -22.74 3.95 -1.28
N VAL A 99 -22.17 4.80 -0.41
CA VAL A 99 -21.07 4.40 0.50
C VAL A 99 -21.52 3.29 1.44
N ILE A 100 -22.68 3.44 2.08
CA ILE A 100 -23.24 2.42 2.99
C ILE A 100 -23.54 1.12 2.25
N PHE A 101 -24.11 1.20 1.04
CA PHE A 101 -24.42 0.04 0.23
C PHE A 101 -23.18 -0.79 -0.10
N GLU A 102 -22.11 -0.17 -0.60
CA GLU A 102 -20.87 -0.89 -0.92
C GLU A 102 -20.13 -1.39 0.33
N ALA A 103 -20.17 -0.63 1.42
CA ALA A 103 -19.59 -1.06 2.69
C ALA A 103 -20.29 -2.30 3.24
N ARG A 104 -21.63 -2.35 3.19
CA ARG A 104 -22.42 -3.54 3.55
C ARG A 104 -22.03 -4.75 2.72
N ALA A 105 -21.99 -4.58 1.39
CA ALA A 105 -21.59 -5.66 0.50
C ALA A 105 -20.17 -6.18 0.80
N SER A 106 -19.23 -5.29 1.14
CA SER A 106 -17.87 -5.68 1.54
C SER A 106 -17.86 -6.48 2.85
N VAL A 107 -18.64 -6.05 3.85
CA VAL A 107 -18.76 -6.76 5.14
C VAL A 107 -19.39 -8.14 4.98
N GLU A 108 -20.45 -8.25 4.16
CA GLU A 108 -21.10 -9.54 3.85
C GLU A 108 -20.15 -10.53 3.18
N GLN A 109 -19.14 -10.03 2.46
CA GLN A 109 -18.08 -10.84 1.84
C GLN A 109 -16.90 -11.13 2.79
N GLY A 110 -17.01 -10.77 4.08
CA GLY A 110 -16.00 -11.06 5.11
C GLY A 110 -14.87 -10.04 5.20
N VAL A 111 -14.99 -8.87 4.55
CA VAL A 111 -13.97 -7.82 4.63
C VAL A 111 -14.14 -7.03 5.93
N SER A 112 -13.07 -6.95 6.72
CA SER A 112 -13.08 -6.24 8.02
C SER A 112 -12.74 -4.75 7.91
N HIS A 113 -12.12 -4.32 6.80
CA HIS A 113 -11.64 -2.95 6.59
C HIS A 113 -12.14 -2.38 5.27
N PHE A 114 -12.76 -1.20 5.31
CA PHE A 114 -13.33 -0.54 4.13
C PHE A 114 -12.83 0.90 4.03
N GLY A 115 -12.19 1.24 2.91
CA GLY A 115 -11.60 2.55 2.69
C GLY A 115 -12.43 3.45 1.78
N ILE A 116 -12.77 4.65 2.26
CA ILE A 116 -13.29 5.73 1.41
C ILE A 116 -12.12 6.43 0.73
N VAL A 117 -12.06 6.42 -0.60
CA VAL A 117 -10.97 7.02 -1.37
C VAL A 117 -11.49 8.13 -2.28
N THR A 118 -10.83 9.28 -2.28
CA THR A 118 -11.19 10.39 -3.17
C THR A 118 -10.03 10.78 -4.07
N SER A 119 -10.36 11.18 -5.30
CA SER A 119 -9.41 11.86 -6.18
C SER A 119 -9.21 13.33 -5.76
N GLY A 120 -7.98 13.83 -5.95
CA GLY A 120 -7.57 15.18 -5.57
C GLY A 120 -6.24 15.19 -4.82
N CYS A 121 -5.78 16.40 -4.48
CA CYS A 121 -4.56 16.62 -3.69
C CYS A 121 -4.81 16.46 -2.19
N GLY A 122 -6.01 16.80 -1.74
CA GLY A 122 -6.55 16.49 -0.43
C GLY A 122 -7.30 17.64 0.22
N TYR A 123 -7.39 17.61 1.55
CA TYR A 123 -8.17 18.54 2.36
C TYR A 123 -7.27 19.22 3.39
N PRO A 124 -6.48 20.25 3.01
CA PRO A 124 -5.62 20.96 3.95
C PRO A 124 -6.41 21.84 4.95
N LYS A 125 -7.70 22.10 4.68
CA LYS A 125 -8.61 22.90 5.50
C LYS A 125 -10.00 22.27 5.50
N MET A 126 -10.78 22.57 6.55
CA MET A 126 -12.17 22.14 6.63
C MET A 126 -13.00 22.73 5.48
N SER A 127 -13.66 21.85 4.70
CA SER A 127 -14.54 22.23 3.59
C SER A 127 -15.92 21.57 3.73
N ALA A 128 -16.91 22.02 2.96
CA ALA A 128 -18.22 21.37 2.95
C ALA A 128 -18.14 19.89 2.51
N GLU A 129 -17.32 19.61 1.49
CA GLU A 129 -17.07 18.25 1.00
C GLU A 129 -16.42 17.38 2.09
N PHE A 130 -15.42 17.91 2.82
CA PHE A 130 -14.78 17.16 3.91
C PHE A 130 -15.75 16.87 5.06
N ARG A 131 -16.60 17.83 5.45
CA ARG A 131 -17.65 17.59 6.46
C ARG A 131 -18.63 16.50 6.04
N ARG A 132 -18.97 16.43 4.75
CA ARG A 132 -19.80 15.34 4.22
C ARG A 132 -19.11 13.98 4.36
N ILE A 133 -17.81 13.90 4.08
CA ILE A 133 -17.01 12.68 4.29
C ILE A 133 -16.99 12.28 5.78
N LEU A 134 -16.84 13.23 6.70
CA LEU A 134 -16.95 12.94 8.15
C LEU A 134 -18.34 12.40 8.50
N GLY A 135 -19.40 12.93 7.91
CA GLY A 135 -20.77 12.41 8.04
C GLY A 135 -20.92 10.98 7.52
N MET A 136 -20.34 10.66 6.36
CA MET A 136 -20.30 9.29 5.82
C MET A 136 -19.61 8.31 6.77
N ILE A 137 -18.48 8.72 7.35
CA ILE A 137 -17.75 7.90 8.35
C ILE A 137 -18.60 7.68 9.60
N GLY A 138 -19.28 8.72 10.10
CA GLY A 138 -20.20 8.62 11.23
C GLY A 138 -21.32 7.61 10.98
N ARG A 139 -21.99 7.71 9.83
CA ARG A 139 -23.04 6.77 9.41
C ARG A 139 -22.52 5.33 9.31
N LEU A 140 -21.31 5.12 8.77
CA LEU A 140 -20.69 3.79 8.73
C LEU A 140 -20.47 3.21 10.12
N HIS A 141 -20.02 4.01 11.09
CA HIS A 141 -19.86 3.54 12.47
C HIS A 141 -21.20 3.20 13.14
N GLU A 142 -22.26 3.97 12.86
CA GLU A 142 -23.60 3.70 13.38
C GLU A 142 -24.22 2.45 12.75
N GLU A 143 -24.15 2.31 11.43
CA GLU A 143 -24.82 1.24 10.69
C GLU A 143 -24.00 -0.07 10.63
N LEU A 144 -22.66 0.01 10.76
CA LEU A 144 -21.71 -1.10 10.66
C LEU A 144 -20.65 -1.03 11.78
N PRO A 145 -21.02 -1.19 13.05
CA PRO A 145 -20.13 -0.93 14.20
C PRO A 145 -18.90 -1.84 14.29
N THR A 146 -18.89 -2.99 13.61
CA THR A 146 -17.74 -3.91 13.56
C THR A 146 -16.76 -3.57 12.45
N LEU A 147 -17.16 -2.74 11.47
CA LEU A 147 -16.34 -2.38 10.33
C LEU A 147 -15.24 -1.39 10.74
N LYS A 148 -14.00 -1.67 10.33
CA LYS A 148 -12.89 -0.73 10.48
C LYS A 148 -12.89 0.22 9.28
N VAL A 149 -13.39 1.44 9.50
CA VAL A 149 -13.47 2.46 8.45
C VAL A 149 -12.09 3.08 8.24
N CYS A 150 -11.63 3.08 6.99
CA CYS A 150 -10.39 3.68 6.56
C CYS A 150 -10.67 4.86 5.61
N ALA A 151 -9.71 5.76 5.43
CA ALA A 151 -9.84 6.86 4.49
C ALA A 151 -8.54 7.07 3.70
N SER A 152 -8.64 7.47 2.43
CA SER A 152 -7.52 7.93 1.61
C SER A 152 -7.94 9.17 0.85
N LEU A 153 -7.69 10.33 1.45
CA LEU A 153 -8.25 11.60 1.01
C LEU A 153 -7.18 12.60 0.57
N GLY A 154 -5.92 12.16 0.39
CA GLY A 154 -4.79 13.02 0.06
C GLY A 154 -4.14 13.70 1.27
N VAL A 155 -3.52 14.85 1.05
CA VAL A 155 -2.85 15.68 2.06
C VAL A 155 -3.89 16.29 3.01
N LEU A 156 -3.59 16.30 4.30
CA LEU A 156 -4.42 16.90 5.34
C LEU A 156 -3.69 18.03 6.05
N GLY A 157 -4.46 18.99 6.55
CA GLY A 157 -3.97 19.98 7.51
C GLY A 157 -4.23 19.54 8.96
N PRO A 158 -3.75 20.31 9.95
CA PRO A 158 -3.91 19.99 11.37
C PRO A 158 -5.39 19.83 11.78
N GLU A 159 -6.25 20.75 11.35
CA GLU A 159 -7.70 20.73 11.66
C GLU A 159 -8.37 19.47 11.10
N THR A 160 -8.12 19.13 9.84
CA THR A 160 -8.74 17.98 9.17
C THR A 160 -8.20 16.64 9.68
N ALA A 161 -6.92 16.58 10.06
CA ALA A 161 -6.34 15.38 10.67
C ALA A 161 -6.92 15.13 12.08
N ALA A 162 -7.09 16.19 12.89
CA ALA A 162 -7.75 16.09 14.18
C ALA A 162 -9.21 15.65 14.04
N ALA A 163 -9.97 16.25 13.13
CA ALA A 163 -11.37 15.89 12.89
C ALA A 163 -11.54 14.42 12.46
N LEU A 164 -10.65 13.87 11.62
CA LEU A 164 -10.69 12.45 11.26
C LEU A 164 -10.39 11.54 12.45
N ALA A 165 -9.44 11.93 13.30
CA ALA A 165 -9.13 11.19 14.53
C ALA A 165 -10.32 11.16 15.48
N GLU A 166 -11.00 12.30 15.66
CA GLU A 166 -12.22 12.42 16.47
C GLU A 166 -13.37 11.59 15.90
N CYS A 167 -13.50 11.51 14.57
CA CYS A 167 -14.47 10.63 13.91
C CYS A 167 -14.14 9.14 14.04
N GLY A 168 -12.97 8.78 14.58
CA GLY A 168 -12.64 7.39 14.92
C GLY A 168 -12.19 6.53 13.74
N ILE A 169 -11.56 7.11 12.70
CA ILE A 169 -11.03 6.30 11.59
C ILE A 169 -10.01 5.26 12.09
N ALA A 170 -10.10 4.04 11.54
CA ALA A 170 -9.19 2.95 11.89
C ALA A 170 -7.81 3.14 11.25
N HIS A 171 -7.77 3.49 9.96
CA HIS A 171 -6.53 3.79 9.25
C HIS A 171 -6.71 4.95 8.27
N TYR A 172 -5.64 5.73 8.09
CA TYR A 172 -5.53 6.68 6.99
C TYR A 172 -4.46 6.26 6.00
N ASN A 173 -4.80 6.18 4.72
CA ASN A 173 -3.86 5.84 3.65
C ASN A 173 -3.33 7.07 2.94
N ILE A 174 -2.00 7.23 2.94
CA ILE A 174 -1.29 8.22 2.13
C ILE A 174 0.12 7.72 1.81
N ASN A 175 0.43 7.54 0.53
CA ASN A 175 1.73 7.00 0.10
C ASN A 175 2.73 8.12 -0.19
N ILE A 176 4.00 7.90 0.17
CA ILE A 176 5.13 8.71 -0.31
C ILE A 176 5.58 8.30 -1.72
N GLN A 177 5.03 7.20 -2.25
CA GLN A 177 5.17 6.70 -3.62
C GLN A 177 6.56 6.16 -3.98
N VAL A 178 7.62 6.94 -3.81
CA VAL A 178 9.02 6.56 -4.09
C VAL A 178 9.94 7.20 -3.04
N ALA A 179 11.26 7.05 -3.20
CA ALA A 179 12.24 7.80 -2.42
C ALA A 179 11.95 9.32 -2.47
N PRO A 180 11.96 10.04 -1.33
CA PRO A 180 11.61 11.46 -1.29
C PRO A 180 12.33 12.34 -2.31
N GLU A 181 13.60 12.05 -2.57
CA GLU A 181 14.47 12.78 -3.50
C GLU A 181 14.07 12.60 -4.97
N ARG A 182 13.48 11.44 -5.32
CA ARG A 182 13.04 11.13 -6.70
C ARG A 182 11.58 11.51 -6.97
N TYR A 183 10.86 12.01 -5.97
CA TYR A 183 9.41 12.24 -6.07
C TYR A 183 9.01 13.18 -7.21
N GLY A 184 9.66 14.34 -7.31
CA GLY A 184 9.34 15.35 -8.33
C GLY A 184 9.47 14.79 -9.75
N GLU A 185 10.52 14.00 -9.96
CA GLU A 185 10.88 13.42 -11.25
C GLU A 185 9.99 12.23 -11.63
N LEU A 186 9.79 11.28 -10.72
CA LEU A 186 9.12 10.02 -11.03
C LEU A 186 7.60 10.08 -10.82
N ILE A 187 7.12 10.96 -9.94
CA ILE A 187 5.72 10.97 -9.52
C ILE A 187 4.99 12.20 -10.01
N ALA A 188 5.27 13.38 -9.44
CA ALA A 188 4.54 14.61 -9.74
C ALA A 188 5.35 15.82 -9.28
N ASP A 189 5.21 16.96 -9.97
CA ASP A 189 5.81 18.23 -9.57
C ASP A 189 4.78 19.29 -9.14
N THR A 190 3.47 18.98 -9.22
CA THR A 190 2.39 19.87 -8.73
C THR A 190 2.21 19.84 -7.22
N HIS A 191 2.73 18.81 -6.53
CA HIS A 191 2.68 18.69 -5.08
C HIS A 191 3.95 18.03 -4.51
N SER A 192 4.26 18.29 -3.23
CA SER A 192 5.47 17.77 -2.60
C SER A 192 5.23 16.46 -1.83
N VAL A 193 6.24 15.58 -1.82
CA VAL A 193 6.31 14.47 -0.87
C VAL A 193 6.31 14.95 0.59
N ARG A 194 6.83 16.16 0.84
CA ARG A 194 6.92 16.73 2.19
C ARG A 194 5.53 16.93 2.82
N ASP A 195 4.56 17.39 2.05
CA ASP A 195 3.18 17.59 2.52
C ASP A 195 2.52 16.26 2.90
N ARG A 196 2.85 15.21 2.15
CA ARG A 196 2.39 13.84 2.44
C ARG A 196 3.01 13.30 3.72
N MET A 197 4.32 13.47 3.88
CA MET A 197 5.03 13.10 5.12
C MET A 197 4.51 13.88 6.33
N GLU A 198 4.18 15.15 6.16
CA GLU A 198 3.59 15.96 7.23
C GLU A 198 2.21 15.47 7.62
N THR A 199 1.37 15.09 6.64
CA THR A 199 0.09 14.44 6.90
C THR A 199 0.26 13.18 7.74
N VAL A 200 1.27 12.34 7.44
CA VAL A 200 1.60 11.15 8.26
C VAL A 200 1.90 11.56 9.71
N ARG A 201 2.74 12.58 9.92
CA ARG A 201 3.10 13.05 11.28
C ARG A 201 1.91 13.59 12.04
N LEU A 202 1.04 14.39 11.39
CA LEU A 202 -0.17 14.93 11.99
C LEU A 202 -1.11 13.82 12.47
N LEU A 203 -1.38 12.83 11.60
CA LEU A 203 -2.26 11.71 11.93
C LEU A 203 -1.71 10.86 13.07
N ARG A 204 -0.40 10.57 13.05
CA ARG A 204 0.25 9.84 14.13
C ARG A 204 0.19 10.58 15.47
N LYS A 205 0.42 11.89 15.45
CA LYS A 205 0.29 12.74 16.66
C LYS A 205 -1.13 12.70 17.23
N SER A 206 -2.13 12.54 16.37
CA SER A 206 -3.53 12.38 16.75
C SER A 206 -3.95 10.93 17.06
N GLY A 207 -3.00 9.98 17.14
CA GLY A 207 -3.27 8.59 17.49
C GLY A 207 -3.87 7.75 16.36
N VAL A 208 -3.91 8.27 15.12
CA VAL A 208 -4.43 7.54 13.95
C VAL A 208 -3.34 6.62 13.39
N SER A 209 -3.71 5.37 13.15
CA SER A 209 -2.86 4.39 12.46
C SER A 209 -2.69 4.77 10.99
N VAL A 210 -1.45 4.84 10.50
CA VAL A 210 -1.17 5.29 9.13
C VAL A 210 -0.74 4.12 8.24
N CYS A 211 -1.42 4.03 7.09
CA CYS A 211 -1.07 3.16 5.97
C CYS A 211 -0.31 3.98 4.93
N CYS A 212 1.01 3.82 4.85
CA CYS A 212 1.86 4.63 4.00
C CYS A 212 2.95 3.75 3.38
N GLY A 213 3.01 3.78 2.05
CA GLY A 213 3.99 3.03 1.29
C GLY A 213 4.26 3.68 -0.06
N GLY A 214 4.35 2.87 -1.11
CA GLY A 214 4.68 3.37 -2.44
C GLY A 214 4.42 2.43 -3.60
N ILE A 215 4.98 2.78 -4.75
CA ILE A 215 4.83 2.10 -6.05
C ILE A 215 6.23 1.78 -6.56
N ILE A 216 6.42 0.53 -6.97
CA ILE A 216 7.65 0.08 -7.65
C ILE A 216 7.39 -0.13 -9.13
N GLY A 217 8.37 0.16 -9.97
CA GLY A 217 8.33 0.05 -11.42
C GLY A 217 7.99 1.36 -12.13
N VAL A 218 8.04 2.51 -11.45
CA VAL A 218 7.80 3.84 -12.03
C VAL A 218 9.05 4.47 -12.65
N GLY A 219 10.17 3.74 -12.64
CA GLY A 219 11.48 4.18 -13.15
C GLY A 219 12.55 4.26 -12.07
N GLU A 220 12.21 3.92 -10.82
CA GLU A 220 13.14 3.88 -9.70
C GLU A 220 14.08 2.68 -9.76
N SER A 221 15.31 2.86 -9.25
CA SER A 221 16.28 1.78 -9.07
C SER A 221 15.95 0.92 -7.84
N MET A 222 16.58 -0.25 -7.72
CA MET A 222 16.45 -1.08 -6.52
C MET A 222 16.93 -0.35 -5.25
N GLU A 223 17.98 0.46 -5.35
CA GLU A 223 18.48 1.26 -4.22
C GLU A 223 17.45 2.30 -3.77
N GLU A 224 16.75 2.91 -4.71
CA GLU A 224 15.71 3.91 -4.41
C GLU A 224 14.47 3.30 -3.77
N ARG A 225 14.19 2.01 -4.05
CA ARG A 225 13.19 1.27 -3.28
C ARG A 225 13.61 1.11 -1.82
N LEU A 226 14.90 0.85 -1.57
CA LEU A 226 15.41 0.78 -0.20
C LEU A 226 15.31 2.13 0.49
N ASP A 227 15.68 3.22 -0.20
CA ASP A 227 15.58 4.57 0.36
C ASP A 227 14.13 4.94 0.71
N MET A 228 13.15 4.57 -0.14
CA MET A 228 11.73 4.65 0.21
C MET A 228 11.40 3.83 1.47
N LEU A 229 11.83 2.57 1.56
CA LEU A 229 11.55 1.70 2.71
C LEU A 229 12.17 2.23 4.01
N PHE A 230 13.35 2.85 3.95
CA PHE A 230 13.97 3.50 5.11
C PHE A 230 13.26 4.80 5.50
N ALA A 231 12.82 5.60 4.53
CA ALA A 231 11.99 6.78 4.81
C ALA A 231 10.68 6.39 5.52
N LEU A 232 10.04 5.28 5.11
CA LEU A 232 8.87 4.74 5.81
C LEU A 232 9.17 4.30 7.25
N ARG A 233 10.39 3.82 7.51
CA ARG A 233 10.83 3.43 8.85
C ARG A 233 10.97 4.65 9.76
N GLU A 234 11.52 5.74 9.23
CA GLU A 234 11.63 7.01 9.95
C GLU A 234 10.27 7.65 10.24
N LEU A 235 9.32 7.50 9.32
CA LEU A 235 7.93 7.92 9.54
C LEU A 235 7.19 7.04 10.57
N ASP A 236 7.73 5.86 10.87
CA ASP A 236 7.21 4.86 11.81
C ASP A 236 5.70 4.61 11.63
N VAL A 237 5.39 4.23 10.39
CA VAL A 237 4.03 3.91 9.92
C VAL A 237 3.57 2.55 10.44
N SER A 238 2.26 2.29 10.43
CA SER A 238 1.68 1.03 10.92
C SER A 238 1.60 -0.04 9.83
N VAL A 239 1.21 0.39 8.62
CA VAL A 239 0.96 -0.48 7.47
C VAL A 239 1.73 0.07 6.26
N ILE A 240 2.44 -0.80 5.55
CA ILE A 240 3.26 -0.48 4.38
C ILE A 240 2.66 -1.15 3.15
N PRO A 241 1.80 -0.45 2.39
CA PRO A 241 1.34 -0.91 1.09
C PRO A 241 2.44 -0.76 0.03
N ILE A 242 2.80 -1.85 -0.61
CA ILE A 242 3.67 -1.84 -1.79
C ILE A 242 2.80 -2.17 -3.00
N ASN A 243 2.80 -1.25 -3.96
CA ASN A 243 2.13 -1.40 -5.23
C ASN A 243 3.19 -1.73 -6.28
N VAL A 244 2.85 -2.60 -7.23
CA VAL A 244 3.62 -2.75 -8.46
C VAL A 244 2.91 -1.96 -9.54
N LEU A 245 3.66 -1.16 -10.30
CA LEU A 245 3.09 -0.32 -11.35
C LEU A 245 2.21 -1.16 -12.29
N VAL A 246 0.98 -0.70 -12.46
CA VAL A 246 0.08 -1.15 -13.52
C VAL A 246 0.09 -0.08 -14.59
N PRO A 247 0.69 -0.31 -15.77
CA PRO A 247 0.64 0.64 -16.87
C PRO A 247 -0.82 0.85 -17.30
N ILE A 248 -1.27 2.11 -17.32
CA ILE A 248 -2.64 2.46 -17.73
C ILE A 248 -2.56 3.33 -18.99
N LYS A 249 -3.32 2.97 -20.02
CA LYS A 249 -3.44 3.73 -21.27
C LYS A 249 -3.81 5.19 -20.98
N GLY A 250 -3.17 6.12 -21.66
CA GLY A 250 -3.34 7.56 -21.50
C GLY A 250 -2.53 8.18 -20.35
N THR A 251 -1.76 7.39 -19.60
CA THR A 251 -0.80 7.91 -18.62
C THR A 251 0.61 7.98 -19.24
N PRO A 252 1.48 8.89 -18.75
CA PRO A 252 2.89 8.92 -19.15
C PRO A 252 3.64 7.57 -19.01
N LEU A 253 3.14 6.67 -18.16
CA LEU A 253 3.74 5.36 -17.90
C LEU A 253 3.01 4.19 -18.60
N GLU A 254 2.14 4.47 -19.58
CA GLU A 254 1.37 3.42 -20.29
C GLU A 254 2.23 2.35 -20.98
N GLY A 255 3.44 2.71 -21.39
CA GLY A 255 4.40 1.82 -22.06
C GLY A 255 5.49 1.26 -21.15
N ALA A 256 5.40 1.46 -19.84
CA ALA A 256 6.42 1.00 -18.90
C ALA A 256 6.53 -0.53 -18.91
N ALA A 257 7.77 -1.04 -18.99
CA ALA A 257 8.02 -2.46 -18.92
C ALA A 257 7.75 -3.00 -17.51
N PRO A 258 7.15 -4.19 -17.37
CA PRO A 258 6.95 -4.80 -16.06
C PRO A 258 8.29 -5.14 -15.41
N LEU A 259 8.35 -5.00 -14.08
CA LEU A 259 9.53 -5.42 -13.32
C LEU A 259 9.76 -6.93 -13.41
N PRO A 260 11.02 -7.38 -13.38
CA PRO A 260 11.32 -8.80 -13.17
C PRO A 260 10.68 -9.30 -11.88
N LEU A 261 10.03 -10.46 -11.91
CA LEU A 261 9.35 -11.03 -10.74
C LEU A 261 10.29 -11.21 -9.54
N ALA A 262 11.54 -11.60 -9.79
CA ALA A 262 12.55 -11.75 -8.76
C ALA A 262 12.83 -10.43 -8.02
N ASP A 263 12.78 -9.30 -8.71
CA ASP A 263 12.99 -7.99 -8.10
C ASP A 263 11.80 -7.56 -7.24
N VAL A 264 10.58 -7.88 -7.67
CA VAL A 264 9.38 -7.68 -6.85
C VAL A 264 9.46 -8.52 -5.58
N VAL A 265 9.80 -9.82 -5.71
CA VAL A 265 9.97 -10.74 -4.58
C VAL A 265 11.04 -10.25 -3.62
N LYS A 266 12.23 -9.88 -4.11
CA LYS A 266 13.30 -9.30 -3.29
C LYS A 266 12.84 -8.03 -2.58
N THR A 267 12.10 -7.15 -3.25
CA THR A 267 11.59 -5.92 -2.65
C THR A 267 10.69 -6.21 -1.45
N PHE A 268 9.73 -7.13 -1.58
CA PHE A 268 8.84 -7.51 -0.47
C PHE A 268 9.60 -8.21 0.67
N ALA A 269 10.51 -9.11 0.31
CA ALA A 269 11.28 -9.86 1.29
C ALA A 269 12.22 -8.94 2.10
N VAL A 270 12.93 -8.03 1.44
CA VAL A 270 13.79 -7.05 2.11
C VAL A 270 12.96 -6.03 2.89
N ALA A 271 11.78 -5.61 2.40
CA ALA A 271 10.87 -4.77 3.17
C ALA A 271 10.50 -5.41 4.51
N ARG A 272 10.22 -6.73 4.54
CA ARG A 272 9.98 -7.46 5.79
C ARG A 272 11.18 -7.44 6.72
N LEU A 273 12.40 -7.58 6.20
CA LEU A 273 13.60 -7.56 7.03
C LEU A 273 13.93 -6.17 7.59
N ILE A 274 13.57 -5.11 6.86
CA ILE A 274 13.67 -3.71 7.33
C ILE A 274 12.55 -3.40 8.35
N HIS A 275 11.39 -4.05 8.21
CA HIS A 275 10.19 -3.81 9.02
C HIS A 275 9.62 -5.11 9.63
N PRO A 276 10.33 -5.79 10.55
CA PRO A 276 9.96 -7.14 11.00
C PRO A 276 8.55 -7.24 11.58
N GLN A 277 8.11 -6.19 12.28
CA GLN A 277 6.86 -6.14 13.05
C GLN A 277 5.72 -5.38 12.35
N LYS A 278 5.98 -4.73 11.20
CA LYS A 278 4.95 -3.90 10.53
C LYS A 278 4.07 -4.75 9.63
N THR A 279 2.86 -4.26 9.34
CA THR A 279 2.00 -4.91 8.34
C THR A 279 2.47 -4.52 6.94
N ILE A 280 2.85 -5.48 6.09
CA ILE A 280 3.22 -5.24 4.69
C ILE A 280 2.08 -5.73 3.80
N LYS A 281 1.54 -4.85 2.96
CA LYS A 281 0.36 -5.14 2.14
C LYS A 281 0.71 -5.12 0.65
N PHE A 282 0.32 -6.15 -0.08
CA PHE A 282 0.37 -6.13 -1.54
C PHE A 282 -0.90 -5.48 -2.11
N ALA A 283 -0.76 -4.27 -2.65
CA ALA A 283 -1.87 -3.47 -3.16
C ALA A 283 -2.05 -3.67 -4.67
N ALA A 284 -1.75 -2.66 -5.51
CA ALA A 284 -1.90 -2.76 -6.96
C ALA A 284 -0.84 -3.66 -7.61
N GLY A 285 -1.20 -4.27 -8.75
CA GLY A 285 -0.28 -5.08 -9.58
C GLY A 285 -0.33 -6.59 -9.31
N ARG A 286 -1.25 -7.04 -8.46
CA ARG A 286 -1.48 -8.45 -8.13
C ARG A 286 -1.84 -9.23 -9.40
N GLU A 287 -2.93 -8.87 -10.05
CA GLU A 287 -3.55 -9.64 -11.13
C GLU A 287 -2.85 -9.44 -12.46
N THR A 288 -2.16 -8.32 -12.63
CA THR A 288 -1.57 -7.93 -13.91
C THR A 288 -0.10 -8.31 -14.00
N VAL A 289 0.70 -7.96 -13.00
CA VAL A 289 2.15 -8.19 -13.02
C VAL A 289 2.48 -9.53 -12.39
N MET A 290 1.95 -9.81 -11.20
CA MET A 290 2.31 -11.03 -10.48
C MET A 290 1.53 -12.26 -10.91
N LYS A 291 0.27 -12.13 -11.35
CA LYS A 291 -0.55 -13.24 -11.88
C LYS A 291 -0.51 -14.48 -10.98
N ASP A 292 0.10 -15.57 -11.46
CA ASP A 292 0.22 -16.85 -10.75
C ASP A 292 1.22 -16.79 -9.57
N PHE A 293 2.11 -15.80 -9.55
CA PHE A 293 3.14 -15.61 -8.54
C PHE A 293 2.68 -14.77 -7.33
N GLN A 294 1.40 -14.40 -7.24
CA GLN A 294 0.88 -13.69 -6.06
C GLN A 294 1.10 -14.48 -4.76
N GLY A 295 0.93 -15.81 -4.81
CA GLY A 295 1.19 -16.70 -3.68
C GLY A 295 2.62 -16.58 -3.18
N LEU A 296 3.59 -16.49 -4.11
CA LEU A 296 5.00 -16.30 -3.78
C LEU A 296 5.21 -15.02 -2.98
N LEU A 297 4.63 -13.88 -3.37
CA LEU A 297 4.79 -12.63 -2.61
C LEU A 297 4.17 -12.68 -1.22
N MET A 298 3.01 -13.31 -1.09
CA MET A 298 2.39 -13.53 0.22
C MET A 298 3.28 -14.41 1.12
N LEU A 299 3.99 -15.36 0.53
CA LEU A 299 5.02 -16.19 1.17
C LEU A 299 6.42 -15.58 1.12
N SER A 300 6.55 -14.29 0.80
CA SER A 300 7.83 -13.53 0.80
C SER A 300 7.78 -12.35 1.77
N GLY A 301 6.91 -12.41 2.79
CA GLY A 301 6.88 -11.44 3.87
C GLY A 301 5.71 -10.45 3.85
N ALA A 302 4.78 -10.53 2.89
CA ALA A 302 3.52 -9.77 2.97
C ALA A 302 2.54 -10.39 3.98
N ASP A 303 1.75 -9.55 4.62
CA ASP A 303 0.68 -9.92 5.57
C ASP A 303 -0.71 -9.81 4.97
N GLY A 304 -0.89 -9.05 3.89
CA GLY A 304 -2.24 -8.73 3.41
C GLY A 304 -2.29 -8.20 1.99
N PHE A 305 -3.50 -7.94 1.51
CA PHE A 305 -3.74 -7.40 0.18
C PHE A 305 -5.03 -6.55 0.09
N LEU A 306 -5.16 -5.78 -0.99
CA LEU A 306 -6.44 -5.18 -1.38
C LEU A 306 -7.28 -6.21 -2.12
N THR A 307 -8.57 -6.32 -1.79
CA THR A 307 -9.52 -7.22 -2.44
C THR A 307 -10.70 -6.45 -3.02
N GLY A 308 -11.40 -7.01 -4.03
CA GLY A 308 -12.60 -6.40 -4.61
C GLY A 308 -12.34 -5.32 -5.66
N GLY A 309 -11.07 -5.01 -5.95
CA GLY A 309 -10.69 -4.10 -7.03
C GLY A 309 -9.83 -2.91 -6.60
N TYR A 310 -9.57 -2.04 -7.57
CA TYR A 310 -8.84 -0.80 -7.40
C TYR A 310 -9.70 0.37 -7.89
N LEU A 311 -9.15 1.59 -7.79
CA LEU A 311 -9.91 2.80 -8.08
C LEU A 311 -10.41 2.91 -9.53
N THR A 312 -9.58 2.50 -10.49
CA THR A 312 -9.87 2.63 -11.93
C THR A 312 -9.60 1.34 -12.71
N THR A 313 -9.14 0.29 -12.03
CA THR A 313 -8.83 -1.00 -12.64
C THR A 313 -9.50 -2.11 -11.86
N ARG A 314 -9.95 -3.14 -12.57
CA ARG A 314 -10.54 -4.32 -11.94
C ARG A 314 -9.45 -5.10 -11.23
N GLY A 315 -9.76 -5.58 -10.03
CA GLY A 315 -8.96 -6.57 -9.30
C GLY A 315 -9.65 -7.92 -9.31
N ARG A 316 -9.12 -8.84 -8.52
CA ARG A 316 -9.73 -10.16 -8.32
C ARG A 316 -11.04 -10.04 -7.51
N ALA A 317 -12.00 -10.91 -7.80
CA ALA A 317 -13.24 -11.00 -7.03
C ALA A 317 -12.95 -11.40 -5.58
N VAL A 318 -13.71 -10.85 -4.62
CA VAL A 318 -13.49 -11.11 -3.19
C VAL A 318 -13.57 -12.59 -2.85
N ALA A 319 -14.52 -13.32 -3.44
CA ALA A 319 -14.66 -14.76 -3.21
C ALA A 319 -13.41 -15.57 -3.62
N ASP A 320 -12.71 -15.17 -4.68
CA ASP A 320 -11.48 -15.84 -5.11
C ASP A 320 -10.31 -15.49 -4.17
N ASP A 321 -10.27 -14.26 -3.67
CA ASP A 321 -9.31 -13.79 -2.68
C ASP A 321 -9.51 -14.43 -1.31
N THR A 322 -10.75 -14.71 -0.91
CA THR A 322 -11.06 -15.48 0.30
C THR A 322 -10.50 -16.89 0.19
N ARG A 323 -10.75 -17.60 -0.92
CA ARG A 323 -10.17 -18.93 -1.16
C ARG A 323 -8.64 -18.88 -1.19
N PHE A 324 -8.07 -17.84 -1.80
CA PHE A 324 -6.63 -17.65 -1.82
C PHE A 324 -6.06 -17.44 -0.41
N ALA A 325 -6.73 -16.66 0.45
CA ALA A 325 -6.33 -16.47 1.85
C ALA A 325 -6.41 -17.77 2.66
N GLU A 326 -7.45 -18.60 2.45
CA GLU A 326 -7.57 -19.93 3.05
C GLU A 326 -6.45 -20.88 2.59
N GLN A 327 -6.08 -20.84 1.31
CA GLN A 327 -4.94 -21.62 0.81
C GLN A 327 -3.62 -21.14 1.43
N LEU A 328 -3.43 -19.84 1.63
CA LEU A 328 -2.24 -19.30 2.29
C LEU A 328 -2.14 -19.70 3.76
N SER A 329 -3.26 -19.99 4.43
CA SER A 329 -3.22 -20.39 5.84
C SER A 329 -2.63 -21.78 6.05
N SER A 330 -2.53 -22.63 5.01
CA SER A 330 -1.84 -23.93 5.13
C SER A 330 -0.31 -23.82 5.22
N PHE A 331 0.25 -22.63 5.01
CA PHE A 331 1.69 -22.33 5.11
C PHE A 331 2.07 -21.64 6.42
N ARG A 332 1.15 -21.58 7.39
CA ARG A 332 1.33 -20.91 8.68
C ARG A 332 1.35 -21.90 9.84
#